data_AF-A0A316FG42-F1
#
_entry.id   AF-A0A316FG42-F1
#
_cell.length_a   1.000
_cell.length_b   1.000
_cell.length_c   1.000
_cell.angle_alpha   90.00
_cell.angle_beta   90.00
_cell.angle_gamma   90.00
#
_symmetry.space_group_name_H-M   'P 1'
#
loop_
_entity.id
_entity.type
_entity.pdbx_description
1 polymer ?
#
loop_
_entity_poly.entity_id
_entity_poly.type
_entity_poly.pdbx_seq_one_letter_code
_entity_poly.pdbx_strand_id
1 'polypeptide(L)' 'MARITNPNLEILELAVAQLEELAQEMVFLGGCATGLLITDPAAPPIRATKDVDAIVQVVSPAEYYQLASV' A
#
# COMPACT_ATOMS: atom_id res chain seq x y z
N MET A 1 17.12 19.42 8.15
CA MET A 1 16.95 18.05 7.64
C MET A 1 16.06 18.14 6.40
N ALA A 2 16.53 17.69 5.24
CA ALA A 2 15.68 17.63 4.05
C ALA A 2 14.60 16.58 4.29
N ARG A 3 13.33 16.94 4.07
CA ARG A 3 12.21 16.00 4.20
C ARG A 3 12.33 15.00 3.05
N ILE A 4 12.33 13.70 3.35
CA ILE A 4 12.28 12.65 2.33
C ILE A 4 10.92 12.80 1.62
N THR A 5 10.94 13.09 0.33
CA THR A 5 9.73 13.13 -0.50
C THR A 5 9.43 11.72 -1.00
N ASN A 6 8.26 11.17 -0.64
CA ASN A 6 7.79 9.90 -1.16
C ASN A 6 6.83 10.13 -2.34
N PRO A 7 7.23 9.85 -3.59
CA PRO A 7 6.36 10.05 -4.76
C PRO A 7 5.19 9.07 -4.83
N ASN A 8 5.19 8.00 -4.02
CA ASN A 8 4.16 6.96 -4.04
C ASN A 8 3.06 7.19 -3.00
N LEU A 9 3.14 8.27 -2.21
CA LEU A 9 2.16 8.53 -1.16
C LEU A 9 0.77 8.82 -1.74
N GLU A 10 0.69 9.64 -2.79
CA GLU A 10 -0.57 10.02 -3.42
C GLU A 10 -1.32 8.80 -4.02
N ILE A 11 -0.63 7.93 -4.77
CA ILE A 11 -1.27 6.73 -5.33
C ILE A 11 -1.71 5.75 -4.24
N LEU A 12 -0.96 5.65 -3.13
CA LEU A 12 -1.33 4.82 -2.00
C LEU A 12 -2.54 5.38 -1.24
N GLU A 13 -2.58 6.69 -0.97
CA GLU A 13 -3.70 7.37 -0.33
C GLU A 13 -4.99 7.24 -1.17
N LEU A 14 -4.88 7.41 -2.49
CA LEU A 14 -6.00 7.20 -3.41
C LEU A 14 -6.50 5.75 -3.38
N ALA A 15 -5.61 4.76 -3.38
CA ALA A 15 -6.01 3.36 -3.29
C ALA A 15 -6.70 3.04 -1.96
N VAL A 16 -6.16 3.51 -0.83
CA VAL A 16 -6.76 3.35 0.50
C VAL A 16 -8.15 4.01 0.56
N ALA A 17 -8.29 5.21 0.02
CA ALA A 17 -9.57 5.91 -0.02
C ALA A 17 -10.62 5.15 -0.85
N GLN A 18 -10.23 4.57 -1.98
CA GLN A 18 -11.13 3.81 -2.86
C GLN A 18 -11.51 2.43 -2.30
N LEU A 19 -10.66 1.85 -1.44
CA LEU A 19 -10.92 0.57 -0.77
C LEU A 19 -11.80 0.72 0.48
N GLU A 20 -11.98 1.94 1.00
CA GLU A 20 -12.83 2.23 2.16
C GLU A 20 -12.53 1.30 3.37
N GLU A 21 -13.55 0.63 3.91
CA GLU A 21 -13.42 -0.28 5.06
C GLU A 21 -12.54 -1.49 4.75
N LEU A 22 -12.51 -1.94 3.49
CA LEU A 22 -11.69 -3.10 3.08
C LEU A 22 -10.20 -2.85 3.29
N ALA A 23 -9.75 -1.59 3.22
CA ALA A 23 -8.37 -1.23 3.48
C ALA A 23 -7.90 -1.62 4.90
N GLN A 24 -8.82 -1.75 5.87
CA GLN A 24 -8.51 -2.16 7.25
C GLN A 24 -8.14 -3.65 7.37
N GLU A 25 -8.54 -4.46 6.40
CA GLU A 25 -8.24 -5.90 6.35
C GLU A 25 -7.01 -6.22 5.50
N MET A 26 -6.43 -5.21 4.87
CA MET A 26 -5.33 -5.35 3.92
C MET A 26 -3.98 -4.91 4.49
N VAL A 27 -2.91 -5.51 3.97
CA VAL A 27 -1.53 -5.07 4.17
C VAL A 27 -0.96 -4.62 2.84
N PHE A 28 -0.56 -3.35 2.76
CA PHE A 28 0.09 -2.78 1.59
C PHE A 28 1.59 -3.09 1.61
N LEU A 29 2.14 -3.48 0.46
CA LEU A 29 3.52 -3.93 0.32
C LEU A 29 4.14 -3.44 -0.99
N GLY A 30 5.31 -3.98 -1.34
CA GLY A 30 5.96 -3.66 -2.61
C GLY A 30 6.43 -2.22 -2.74
N GLY A 31 6.41 -1.70 -3.96
CA GLY A 31 6.99 -0.41 -4.31
C GLY A 31 6.30 0.78 -3.65
N CYS A 32 4.97 0.73 -3.52
CA CYS A 32 4.19 1.80 -2.91
C CYS A 32 4.48 1.94 -1.41
N ALA A 33 4.75 0.84 -0.71
CA ALA A 33 5.02 0.84 0.73
C ALA A 33 6.50 1.10 1.09
N THR A 34 7.44 0.79 0.19
CA THR A 34 8.89 0.83 0.49
C THR A 34 9.35 2.20 1.03
N GLY A 35 8.83 3.30 0.45
CA GLY A 35 9.17 4.66 0.87
C GLY A 35 8.73 5.02 2.30
N LEU A 36 7.76 4.29 2.87
CA LEU A 36 7.28 4.50 4.24
C LEU A 36 8.21 3.87 5.29
N LEU A 37 9.05 2.92 4.87
CA LEU A 37 9.91 2.12 5.76
C LEU A 37 11.37 2.59 5.77
N ILE A 38 11.73 3.53 4.88
CA ILE A 38 13.09 4.08 4.82
C ILE A 38 13.31 5.03 6.00
N THR A 39 14.27 4.69 6.84
CA THR A 39 14.66 5.48 8.03
C THR A 39 16.08 6.04 7.94
N ASP A 40 16.91 5.51 7.03
CA ASP A 40 18.27 5.97 6.80
C ASP A 40 18.26 7.29 5.99
N PRO A 41 18.73 8.43 6.55
CA PRO A 41 18.80 9.69 5.82
C PRO A 41 19.80 9.68 4.66
N ALA A 42 20.71 8.71 4.60
CA ALA A 42 21.66 8.53 3.50
C ALA A 42 21.13 7.60 2.38
N ALA A 43 19.91 7.06 2.53
CA ALA A 43 19.30 6.24 1.49
C ALA A 43 19.13 6.99 0.17
N PRO A 44 19.20 6.30 -0.98
CA PRO A 44 18.92 6.92 -2.27
C PRO A 44 17.46 7.41 -2.36
N PRO A 45 17.15 8.32 -3.31
CA PRO A 45 15.78 8.78 -3.52
C PRO A 45 14.78 7.63 -3.77
N ILE A 46 13.56 7.78 -3.26
CA ILE A 46 12.49 6.80 -3.45
C ILE A 46 12.11 6.75 -4.94
N ARG A 47 12.11 5.53 -5.51
CA ARG A 47 11.67 5.30 -6.89
C ARG A 47 10.14 5.33 -6.98
N ALA A 48 9.62 6.03 -7.99
CA ALA A 48 8.19 6.01 -8.31
C ALA A 48 7.73 4.63 -8.79
N THR A 49 6.51 4.25 -8.42
CA THR A 49 5.79 3.08 -8.97
C THR A 49 4.47 3.49 -9.63
N LYS A 50 3.83 2.57 -10.35
CA LYS A 50 2.57 2.81 -11.08
C LYS A 50 1.37 2.06 -10.51
N ASP A 51 1.62 1.21 -9.51
CA ASP A 51 0.70 0.25 -8.94
C ASP A 51 0.75 0.30 -7.40
N VAL A 52 -0.25 -0.33 -6.79
CA VAL A 52 -0.35 -0.54 -5.35
C VAL A 52 -0.50 -2.04 -5.12
N ASP A 53 0.47 -2.63 -4.43
CA ASP A 53 0.42 -4.04 -4.05
C ASP A 53 -0.23 -4.16 -2.66
N ALA A 54 -1.19 -5.08 -2.53
CA ALA A 54 -1.84 -5.39 -1.26
C ALA A 54 -2.02 -6.91 -1.10
N ILE A 55 -2.01 -7.38 0.14
CA ILE A 55 -2.41 -8.74 0.52
C ILE A 55 -3.55 -8.67 1.55
N VAL A 56 -4.42 -9.67 1.53
CA VAL A 56 -5.53 -9.85 2.47
C VAL A 56 -5.58 -11.31 2.89
N GLN A 57 -6.02 -11.57 4.12
CA GLN A 57 -6.19 -12.94 4.60
C GLN A 57 -7.52 -13.51 4.15
N VAL A 58 -7.49 -14.70 3.54
CA VAL A 58 -8.68 -15.47 3.16
C VAL A 58 -8.43 -16.92 3.53
N VAL A 59 -9.20 -17.48 4.47
CA VAL A 59 -9.00 -18.85 4.97
C VAL A 59 -10.02 -19.85 4.42
N SER A 60 -11.11 -19.38 3.81
CA SER A 60 -12.16 -20.23 3.26
C SER A 60 -12.68 -19.75 1.89
N PRO A 61 -13.27 -20.64 1.06
CA PRO A 61 -13.93 -20.24 -0.17
C PRO A 61 -15.08 -19.24 0.06
N ALA A 62 -15.77 -19.33 1.22
CA ALA A 62 -16.84 -18.39 1.56
C ALA A 62 -16.30 -16.96 1.73
N GLU A 63 -15.19 -16.80 2.45
CA GLU A 63 -14.50 -15.51 2.59
C GLU A 63 -13.98 -14.98 1.25
N TYR A 64 -13.48 -15.86 0.38
CA TYR A 64 -13.06 -15.45 -0.97
C TYR A 64 -14.22 -14.85 -1.77
N TYR A 65 -15.40 -15.48 -1.75
CA TYR A 65 -16.57 -14.94 -2.44
C TYR A 65 -17.12 -13.67 -1.80
N GLN A 66 -17.02 -13.54 -0.47
CA GLN A 66 -17.38 -12.31 0.22
C GLN A 66 -16.47 -11.16 -0.22
N LEU A 67 -15.15 -11.37 -0.24
CA LEU A 67 -14.17 -10.40 -0.72
C LEU A 67 -14.41 -9.99 -2.18
N ALA A 68 -14.75 -10.94 -3.06
CA ALA A 68 -15.02 -10.67 -4.47
C ALA A 68 -16.36 -9.98 -4.74
N SER A 69 -17.22 -9.85 -3.73
CA SER A 69 -18.55 -9.24 -3.82
C SER A 69 -18.60 -7.80 -3.31
N VAL A 70 -17.47 -7.27 -2.85
CA VAL A 70 -17.28 -5.87 -2.43
C VAL A 70 -17.01 -4.99 -3.63
#